data_AF-A0A453PZJ7-F1
#
_entry.id   AF-A0A453PZJ7-F1
#
_cell.length_a   1.000
_cell.length_b   1.000
_cell.length_c   1.000
_cell.angle_alpha   90.00
_cell.angle_beta   90.00
_cell.angle_gamma   90.00
#
_symmetry.space_group_name_H-M   'P 1'
#
loop_
_entity.id
_entity.type
_entity.pdbx_description
1 polymer ?
#
loop_
_entity_poly.entity_id
_entity_poly.type
_entity_poly.pdbx_seq_one_letter_code
_entity_poly.pdbx_strand_id
1 'polypeptide(L)'
;VYRWEANQIPKVKVAKIDLSAARKEQTPYMPEIPDIPKCSPDLCASKEWEDSFITYFSETRLAFLELDSSDGPSVSGAVKNSCKPGISFEPQIDPTLTMIRKMDAVSRAATLRNYIDMIQSFDTLSRNDCLWLFALCVTVELPLDAETCASLRSMLRKCSTILATKSEMDDEVVMLNILVAISGVYFGQYQK
;
A
#
# COMPACT_ATOMS: atom_id res chain seq x y z
N VAL A 1 47.41 -7.47 38.58
CA VAL A 1 48.19 -7.93 37.40
C VAL A 1 47.49 -7.57 36.09
N TYR A 2 46.21 -7.91 35.90
CA TYR A 2 45.44 -7.63 34.67
C TYR A 2 45.37 -6.16 34.17
N ARG A 3 45.26 -5.15 35.05
CA ARG A 3 45.26 -3.74 34.63
C ARG A 3 46.62 -3.26 34.12
N TRP A 4 47.70 -3.83 34.65
CA TRP A 4 49.06 -3.49 34.23
C TRP A 4 49.35 -4.09 32.85
N GLU A 5 48.94 -5.33 32.62
CA GLU A 5 49.10 -6.00 31.32
C GLU A 5 48.23 -5.36 30.22
N ALA A 6 46.98 -4.98 30.52
CA ALA A 6 46.09 -4.33 29.56
C ALA A 6 46.63 -2.95 29.09
N ASN A 7 47.36 -2.23 29.95
CA ASN A 7 47.98 -0.95 29.58
C ASN A 7 49.17 -1.11 28.60
N GLN A 8 49.71 -2.32 28.45
CA GLN A 8 50.81 -2.62 27.52
C GLN A 8 50.33 -3.06 26.13
N ILE A 9 49.01 -3.26 25.95
CA ILE A 9 48.41 -3.71 24.69
C ILE A 9 47.65 -2.54 24.06
N PRO A 10 47.77 -2.31 22.74
CA PRO A 10 46.97 -1.30 22.07
C PRO A 10 45.47 -1.59 22.22
N LYS A 11 44.70 -0.57 22.63
CA LYS A 11 43.25 -0.68 22.88
C LYS A 11 42.46 -1.22 21.69
N VAL A 12 42.93 -0.93 20.48
CA VAL A 12 42.40 -1.47 19.24
C VAL A 12 43.58 -1.86 18.36
N LYS A 13 43.53 -3.07 17.78
CA LYS A 13 44.52 -3.54 16.82
C LYS A 13 43.79 -3.91 15.54
N VAL A 14 44.13 -3.23 14.44
CA VAL A 14 43.58 -3.51 13.12
C VAL A 14 44.58 -4.39 12.37
N ALA A 15 44.15 -5.59 12.00
CA ALA A 15 44.92 -6.46 11.10
C ALA A 15 44.55 -6.14 9.65
N LYS A 16 45.54 -5.96 8.78
CA LYS A 16 45.31 -5.85 7.34
C LYS A 16 45.20 -7.26 6.78
N ILE A 17 44.01 -7.62 6.33
CA ILE A 17 43.74 -8.90 5.66
C ILE A 17 43.62 -8.61 4.16
N ASP A 18 44.34 -9.36 3.34
CA ASP A 18 44.15 -9.33 1.89
C ASP A 18 42.87 -10.11 1.55
N LEU A 19 41.83 -9.35 1.20
CA LEU A 19 40.51 -9.86 0.83
C LEU A 19 40.23 -9.68 -0.66
N SER A 20 41.28 -9.53 -1.48
CA SER A 20 41.16 -9.33 -2.93
C SER A 20 40.28 -10.38 -3.61
N ALA A 21 40.34 -11.64 -3.16
CA ALA A 21 39.47 -12.72 -3.63
C ALA A 21 38.02 -12.64 -3.10
N ALA A 22 37.82 -12.34 -1.81
CA ALA A 22 36.51 -12.35 -1.15
C ALA A 22 35.61 -11.16 -1.49
N ARG A 23 36.19 -10.03 -1.97
CA ARG A 23 35.41 -8.82 -2.34
C ARG A 23 34.42 -9.04 -3.48
N LYS A 24 34.60 -10.08 -4.30
CA LYS A 24 33.75 -10.38 -5.46
C LYS A 24 32.65 -11.39 -5.17
N GLU A 25 32.60 -11.95 -3.97
CA GLU A 25 31.65 -12.99 -3.57
C GLU A 25 30.43 -12.43 -2.81
N GLN A 26 30.36 -11.10 -2.63
CA GLN A 26 29.23 -10.49 -1.94
C GLN A 26 27.98 -10.57 -2.82
N THR A 27 26.94 -11.24 -2.31
CA THR A 27 25.63 -11.23 -2.96
C THR A 27 25.00 -9.84 -2.84
N PRO A 28 24.25 -9.38 -3.85
CA PRO A 28 23.42 -8.20 -3.71
C PRO A 28 22.50 -8.37 -2.50
N TYR A 29 22.45 -7.35 -1.64
CA TYR A 29 21.60 -7.38 -0.44
C TYR A 29 20.11 -7.39 -0.80
N MET A 30 19.74 -6.72 -1.89
CA MET A 30 18.36 -6.57 -2.34
C MET A 30 18.22 -6.99 -3.79
N PRO A 31 17.19 -7.78 -4.16
CA PRO A 31 16.85 -8.05 -5.55
C PRO A 31 16.59 -6.76 -6.31
N GLU A 32 16.85 -6.75 -7.62
CA GLU A 32 16.44 -5.66 -8.49
C GLU A 32 14.92 -5.61 -8.51
N ILE A 33 14.37 -4.52 -7.98
CA ILE A 33 12.93 -4.31 -7.97
C ILE A 33 12.58 -3.56 -9.26
N PRO A 34 11.70 -4.11 -10.12
CA PRO A 34 11.33 -3.45 -11.36
C PRO A 34 10.75 -2.07 -11.12
N ASP A 35 11.14 -1.12 -11.97
CA ASP A 35 10.54 0.21 -11.99
C ASP A 35 9.05 0.12 -12.37
N ILE A 36 8.29 1.11 -11.94
CA ILE A 36 6.88 1.24 -12.29
C ILE A 36 6.76 1.45 -13.80
N PRO A 37 6.03 0.59 -14.54
CA PRO A 37 5.83 0.77 -15.98
C PRO A 37 5.23 2.14 -16.28
N LYS A 38 5.75 2.80 -17.31
CA LYS A 38 5.20 4.09 -17.76
C LYS A 38 3.93 3.84 -18.55
N CYS A 39 2.84 4.47 -18.14
CA CYS A 39 1.60 4.51 -18.92
C CYS A 39 1.78 5.44 -20.13
N SER A 40 1.01 5.18 -21.20
CA SER A 40 0.97 6.04 -22.39
C SER A 40 0.57 7.47 -21.98
N PRO A 41 1.26 8.52 -22.47
CA PRO A 41 0.97 9.90 -22.07
C PRO A 41 -0.48 10.33 -22.35
N ASP A 42 -1.15 9.70 -23.34
CA ASP A 42 -2.55 9.98 -23.69
C ASP A 42 -3.56 9.37 -22.71
N LEU A 43 -3.14 8.38 -21.91
CA LEU A 43 -3.97 7.67 -20.93
C LEU A 43 -3.64 8.04 -19.48
N CYS A 44 -2.48 8.64 -19.24
CA CYS A 44 -2.10 9.17 -17.94
C CYS A 44 -3.01 10.33 -17.54
N ALA A 45 -3.38 10.38 -16.27
CA ALA A 45 -3.96 11.57 -15.68
C ALA A 45 -3.03 12.80 -15.85
N SER A 46 -3.63 13.96 -16.11
CA SER A 46 -2.89 15.22 -16.10
C SER A 46 -2.57 15.64 -14.66
N LYS A 47 -1.49 16.39 -14.49
CA LYS A 47 -1.10 16.89 -13.16
C LYS A 47 -2.18 17.77 -12.51
N GLU A 48 -2.86 18.60 -13.30
CA GLU A 48 -3.96 19.45 -12.82
C GLU A 48 -5.13 18.62 -12.29
N TRP A 49 -5.45 17.52 -12.99
CA TRP A 49 -6.47 16.59 -12.52
C TRP A 49 -6.04 15.88 -11.25
N GLU A 50 -4.78 15.42 -11.16
CA GLU A 50 -4.24 14.78 -9.95
C GLU A 50 -4.35 15.71 -8.74
N ASP A 51 -3.86 16.95 -8.84
CA ASP A 51 -3.90 17.93 -7.75
C ASP A 51 -5.34 18.22 -7.28
N SER A 52 -6.27 18.38 -8.23
CA SER A 52 -7.69 18.57 -7.92
C SER A 52 -8.32 17.33 -7.27
N PHE A 53 -8.01 16.14 -7.78
CA PHE A 53 -8.54 14.89 -7.27
C PHE A 53 -8.01 14.59 -5.87
N ILE A 54 -6.72 14.82 -5.60
CA ILE A 54 -6.11 14.63 -4.29
C ILE A 54 -6.75 15.54 -3.24
N THR A 55 -7.10 16.77 -3.62
CA THR A 55 -7.85 17.69 -2.75
C THR A 55 -9.21 17.10 -2.37
N TYR A 56 -9.99 16.67 -3.37
CA TYR A 56 -11.29 16.01 -3.15
C TYR A 56 -11.19 14.73 -2.32
N PHE A 57 -10.16 13.92 -2.57
CA PHE A 57 -9.90 12.70 -1.81
C PHE A 57 -9.60 13.01 -0.34
N SER A 58 -8.82 14.05 -0.07
CA SER A 58 -8.52 14.51 1.29
C SER A 58 -9.79 14.97 2.02
N GLU A 59 -10.66 15.73 1.35
CA GLU A 59 -11.97 16.13 1.90
C GLU A 59 -12.86 14.92 2.20
N THR A 60 -12.90 13.94 1.29
CA THR A 60 -13.67 12.71 1.47
C THR A 60 -13.21 11.93 2.70
N ARG A 61 -11.89 11.88 2.94
CA ARG A 61 -11.31 11.27 4.13
C ARG A 61 -11.68 12.02 5.40
N LEU A 62 -11.64 13.36 5.38
CA LEU A 62 -12.06 14.18 6.52
C LEU A 62 -13.53 13.96 6.88
N ALA A 63 -14.42 13.99 5.88
CA ALA A 63 -15.84 13.71 6.07
C ALA A 63 -16.09 12.32 6.66
N PHE A 64 -15.33 11.31 6.22
CA PHE A 64 -15.41 9.98 6.80
C PHE A 64 -14.95 9.96 8.27
N LEU A 65 -13.84 10.61 8.61
CA LEU A 65 -13.32 10.67 9.98
C LEU A 65 -14.30 11.37 10.94
N GLU A 66 -14.92 12.47 10.51
CA GLU A 66 -15.97 13.16 11.28
C GLU A 66 -17.12 12.21 11.59
N LEU A 67 -17.58 11.48 10.57
CA LEU A 67 -18.65 10.52 10.73
C LEU A 67 -18.25 9.35 11.65
N ASP A 68 -17.06 8.79 11.49
CA ASP A 68 -16.55 7.67 12.31
C ASP A 68 -16.46 8.07 13.79
N SER A 69 -16.14 9.34 14.07
CA SER A 69 -16.06 9.89 15.43
C SER A 69 -17.40 10.23 16.09
N SER A 70 -18.47 10.41 15.29
CA SER A 70 -19.76 10.92 15.77
C SER A 70 -20.66 9.87 16.45
N ASP A 71 -20.33 8.57 16.38
CA ASP A 71 -21.13 7.53 17.03
C ASP A 71 -20.73 7.38 18.52
N GLY A 72 -21.56 7.93 19.41
CA GLY A 72 -21.67 7.42 20.79
C GLY A 72 -22.10 5.94 20.80
N PRO A 73 -21.94 5.21 21.92
CA PRO A 73 -22.10 3.76 21.95
C PRO A 73 -23.54 3.36 21.61
N SER A 74 -23.78 2.97 20.35
CA SER A 74 -25.07 2.50 19.90
C SER A 74 -25.17 1.00 20.19
N VAL A 75 -26.19 0.64 20.98
CA VAL A 75 -26.46 -0.68 21.53
C VAL A 75 -26.61 -1.75 20.44
N SER A 76 -25.76 -2.78 20.55
CA SER A 76 -26.01 -4.21 20.29
C SER A 76 -27.01 -4.60 19.18
N GLY A 77 -26.45 -5.04 18.06
CA GLY A 77 -27.02 -6.13 17.25
C GLY A 77 -25.98 -7.24 17.12
N ALA A 78 -26.01 -8.22 18.03
CA ALA A 78 -25.12 -9.37 18.01
C ALA A 78 -25.37 -10.23 16.76
N VAL A 79 -24.48 -10.14 15.76
CA VAL A 79 -24.30 -11.18 14.75
C VAL A 79 -23.00 -11.89 15.08
N LYS A 80 -23.13 -13.11 15.60
CA LYS A 80 -22.01 -13.99 15.93
C LYS A 80 -21.45 -14.57 14.63
N ASN A 81 -20.43 -13.93 14.05
CA ASN A 81 -19.60 -14.59 13.04
C ASN A 81 -18.26 -14.92 13.68
N SER A 82 -18.11 -16.18 14.07
CA SER A 82 -16.84 -16.79 14.44
C SER A 82 -15.91 -16.73 13.23
N CYS A 83 -14.92 -15.85 13.24
CA CYS A 83 -13.92 -15.75 12.19
C CYS A 83 -12.91 -16.90 12.36
N LYS A 84 -13.13 -17.98 11.59
CA LYS A 84 -12.02 -18.82 11.14
C LYS A 84 -11.25 -18.06 10.05
N PRO A 85 -9.91 -18.04 10.07
CA PRO A 85 -9.12 -17.44 9.00
C PRO A 85 -9.15 -18.38 7.79
N GLY A 86 -9.73 -17.94 6.68
CA GLY A 86 -9.71 -18.70 5.42
C GLY A 86 -10.97 -18.62 4.55
N ILE A 87 -11.67 -17.49 4.51
CA ILE A 87 -12.72 -17.27 3.50
C ILE A 87 -12.12 -16.41 2.39
N SER A 88 -12.06 -16.99 1.19
CA SER A 88 -11.83 -16.29 -0.07
C SER A 88 -12.95 -15.26 -0.24
N PHE A 89 -12.67 -13.99 0.08
CA PHE A 89 -13.60 -12.90 -0.17
C PHE A 89 -13.50 -12.52 -1.65
N GLU A 90 -14.33 -13.12 -2.50
CA GLU A 90 -14.84 -12.36 -3.64
C GLU A 90 -15.96 -11.46 -3.09
N PRO A 91 -15.79 -10.13 -3.03
CA PRO A 91 -16.89 -9.27 -2.68
C PRO A 91 -17.83 -9.25 -3.89
N GLN A 92 -18.97 -9.91 -3.77
CA GLN A 92 -20.07 -9.80 -4.73
C GLN A 92 -20.99 -8.62 -4.40
N ILE A 93 -20.64 -7.81 -3.40
CA ILE A 93 -21.44 -6.71 -2.83
C ILE A 93 -20.60 -5.43 -2.82
N ASP A 94 -21.20 -4.30 -3.17
CA ASP A 94 -20.56 -2.99 -3.16
C ASP A 94 -20.19 -2.54 -1.73
N PRO A 95 -19.03 -1.88 -1.54
CA PRO A 95 -18.60 -1.41 -0.23
C PRO A 95 -19.56 -0.33 0.29
N THR A 96 -20.35 -0.68 1.31
CA THR A 96 -21.26 0.28 1.95
C THR A 96 -20.59 0.92 3.17
N LEU A 97 -20.85 2.21 3.41
CA LEU A 97 -20.36 2.95 4.57
C LEU A 97 -20.62 2.22 5.90
N THR A 98 -21.82 1.66 6.06
CA THR A 98 -22.23 0.88 7.24
C THR A 98 -21.37 -0.37 7.46
N MET A 99 -20.84 -0.97 6.39
CA MET A 99 -19.96 -2.14 6.48
C MET A 99 -18.55 -1.71 6.89
N ILE A 100 -18.05 -0.61 6.31
CA ILE A 100 -16.70 -0.12 6.58
C ILE A 100 -16.59 0.44 8.01
N ARG A 101 -17.59 1.18 8.49
CA ARG A 101 -17.61 1.71 9.88
C ARG A 101 -17.68 0.62 10.95
N LYS A 102 -18.12 -0.58 10.61
CA LYS A 102 -18.11 -1.73 11.53
C LYS A 102 -16.72 -2.36 11.68
N MET A 103 -15.79 -2.04 10.78
CA MET A 103 -14.41 -2.50 10.85
C MET A 103 -13.61 -1.53 11.71
N ASP A 104 -12.84 -2.05 12.67
CA ASP A 104 -11.85 -1.26 13.37
C ASP A 104 -10.66 -0.91 12.46
N ALA A 105 -9.83 0.03 12.90
CA ALA A 105 -8.64 0.50 12.18
C ALA A 105 -7.74 -0.63 11.65
N VAL A 106 -7.49 -1.65 12.49
CA VAL A 106 -6.59 -2.76 12.15
C VAL A 106 -7.24 -3.67 11.13
N SER A 107 -8.53 -3.97 11.31
CA SER A 107 -9.31 -4.74 10.32
C SER A 107 -9.35 -4.04 8.96
N ARG A 108 -9.56 -2.72 8.91
CA ARG A 108 -9.54 -1.95 7.64
C ARG A 108 -8.20 -2.07 6.92
N ALA A 109 -7.09 -1.88 7.63
CA ALA A 109 -5.75 -2.03 7.08
C ALA A 109 -5.48 -3.47 6.60
N ALA A 110 -5.83 -4.47 7.41
CA ALA A 110 -5.69 -5.88 7.02
C ALA A 110 -6.53 -6.25 5.79
N THR A 111 -7.79 -5.78 5.72
CA THR A 111 -8.66 -5.99 4.56
C THR A 111 -8.09 -5.33 3.31
N LEU A 112 -7.56 -4.10 3.41
CA LEU A 112 -6.88 -3.43 2.30
C LEU A 112 -5.70 -4.27 1.79
N ARG A 113 -4.84 -4.76 2.68
CA ARG A 113 -3.68 -5.57 2.30
C ARG A 113 -4.07 -6.88 1.63
N ASN A 114 -5.06 -7.58 2.19
CA ASN A 114 -5.58 -8.82 1.62
C ASN A 114 -6.19 -8.58 0.23
N TYR A 115 -6.90 -7.46 0.03
CA TYR A 115 -7.48 -7.11 -1.26
C TYR A 115 -6.39 -6.79 -2.30
N ILE A 116 -5.38 -6.04 -1.89
CA ILE A 116 -4.23 -5.73 -2.73
C ILE A 116 -3.47 -7.00 -3.13
N ASP A 117 -3.32 -7.96 -2.23
CA ASP A 117 -2.69 -9.25 -2.51
C ASP A 117 -3.53 -10.06 -3.52
N MET A 118 -4.84 -10.11 -3.33
CA MET A 118 -5.78 -10.79 -4.24
C MET A 118 -5.66 -10.27 -5.69
N ILE A 119 -5.69 -8.95 -5.89
CA ILE A 119 -5.63 -8.35 -7.23
C ILE A 119 -4.27 -8.54 -7.93
N GLN A 120 -3.20 -8.94 -7.23
CA GLN A 120 -1.91 -9.18 -7.89
C GLN A 120 -2.00 -10.26 -8.97
N SER A 121 -2.92 -11.21 -8.79
CA SER A 121 -3.18 -12.31 -9.72
C SER A 121 -4.06 -11.93 -10.92
N PHE A 122 -4.68 -10.74 -10.93
CA PHE A 122 -5.67 -10.36 -11.95
C PHE A 122 -5.04 -9.62 -13.13
N ASP A 123 -5.49 -9.86 -14.36
CA ASP A 123 -5.02 -9.09 -15.53
C ASP A 123 -5.84 -7.83 -15.79
N THR A 124 -7.05 -7.76 -15.24
CA THR A 124 -7.99 -6.63 -15.33
C THR A 124 -8.66 -6.41 -13.97
N LEU A 125 -9.03 -5.18 -13.64
CA LEU A 125 -9.78 -4.84 -12.43
C LEU A 125 -11.23 -4.50 -12.78
N SER A 126 -12.17 -5.16 -12.11
CA SER A 126 -13.58 -4.79 -12.24
C SER A 126 -13.87 -3.46 -11.54
N ARG A 127 -15.04 -2.88 -11.85
CA ARG A 127 -15.53 -1.70 -11.15
C ARG A 127 -15.66 -1.94 -9.65
N ASN A 128 -16.11 -3.12 -9.23
CA ASN A 128 -16.27 -3.43 -7.82
C ASN A 128 -14.91 -3.54 -7.11
N ASP A 129 -13.89 -4.10 -7.77
CA ASP A 129 -12.53 -4.15 -7.23
C ASP A 129 -11.98 -2.76 -6.94
N CYS A 130 -12.15 -1.85 -7.91
CA CYS A 130 -11.71 -0.48 -7.78
C CYS A 130 -12.47 0.27 -6.68
N LEU A 131 -13.79 0.04 -6.55
CA LEU A 131 -14.61 0.62 -5.49
C LEU A 131 -14.17 0.15 -4.09
N TRP A 132 -13.90 -1.14 -3.92
CA TRP A 132 -13.41 -1.68 -2.65
C TRP A 132 -12.05 -1.10 -2.27
N LEU A 133 -11.11 -1.06 -3.21
CA LEU A 133 -9.79 -0.45 -3.01
C LEU A 133 -9.90 1.03 -2.66
N PHE A 134 -10.73 1.78 -3.39
CA PHE A 134 -10.97 3.19 -3.12
C PHE A 134 -11.54 3.39 -1.72
N ALA A 135 -12.60 2.66 -1.35
CA ALA A 135 -13.26 2.80 -0.07
C ALA A 135 -12.34 2.42 1.11
N LEU A 136 -11.52 1.39 0.96
CA LEU A 136 -10.52 1.01 1.95
C LEU A 136 -9.38 2.06 2.04
N CYS A 137 -8.97 2.64 0.92
CA CYS A 137 -8.00 3.74 0.90
C CYS A 137 -8.54 5.02 1.55
N VAL A 138 -9.84 5.31 1.45
CA VAL A 138 -10.47 6.44 2.17
C VAL A 138 -10.43 6.22 3.69
N THR A 139 -10.56 4.98 4.13
CA THR A 139 -10.80 4.66 5.54
C THR A 139 -9.58 4.16 6.31
N VAL A 140 -8.48 3.85 5.63
CA VAL A 140 -7.22 3.47 6.29
C VAL A 140 -6.70 4.62 7.15
N GLU A 141 -6.28 4.36 8.38
CA GLU A 141 -5.79 5.40 9.30
C GLU A 141 -4.32 5.77 9.02
N LEU A 142 -3.95 7.01 9.39
CA LEU A 142 -2.57 7.49 9.38
C LEU A 142 -2.06 7.63 10.83
N PRO A 143 -0.78 7.34 11.12
CA PRO A 143 0.28 6.98 10.17
C PRO A 143 0.17 5.54 9.65
N LEU A 144 0.52 5.34 8.38
CA LEU A 144 0.53 4.01 7.76
C LEU A 144 1.66 3.15 8.33
N ASP A 145 1.36 1.87 8.60
CA ASP A 145 2.38 0.89 8.92
C ASP A 145 3.22 0.50 7.68
N ALA A 146 4.39 -0.10 7.92
CA ALA A 146 5.32 -0.46 6.86
C ALA A 146 4.77 -1.54 5.89
N GLU A 147 3.94 -2.45 6.39
CA GLU A 147 3.33 -3.53 5.61
C GLU A 147 2.27 -2.96 4.67
N THR A 148 1.42 -2.05 5.15
CA THR A 148 0.41 -1.33 4.37
C THR A 148 1.07 -0.44 3.32
N CYS A 149 2.18 0.23 3.64
CA CYS A 149 2.98 0.93 2.63
C CYS A 149 3.56 0.00 1.56
N ALA A 150 4.02 -1.20 1.95
CA ALA A 150 4.53 -2.19 1.00
C ALA A 150 3.40 -2.69 0.07
N SER A 151 2.22 -2.98 0.62
CA SER A 151 1.04 -3.35 -0.17
C SER A 151 0.63 -2.22 -1.12
N LEU A 152 0.56 -0.96 -0.67
CA LEU A 152 0.23 0.17 -1.56
C LEU A 152 1.22 0.32 -2.73
N ARG A 153 2.51 0.03 -2.52
CA ARG A 153 3.50 -0.03 -3.61
C ARG A 153 3.23 -1.17 -4.60
N SER A 154 2.87 -2.35 -4.08
CA SER A 154 2.46 -3.49 -4.94
C SER A 154 1.21 -3.16 -5.75
N MET A 155 0.22 -2.49 -5.14
CA MET A 155 -0.97 -2.00 -5.83
C MET A 155 -0.63 -0.96 -6.92
N LEU A 156 0.21 0.04 -6.60
CA LEU A 156 0.65 1.08 -7.54
C LEU A 156 1.31 0.45 -8.77
N ARG A 157 2.22 -0.50 -8.55
CA ARG A 157 2.88 -1.25 -9.65
C ARG A 157 1.88 -2.04 -10.46
N LYS A 158 0.97 -2.76 -9.81
CA LYS A 158 -0.04 -3.57 -10.51
C LYS A 158 -0.94 -2.69 -11.38
N CYS A 159 -1.47 -1.59 -10.83
CA CYS A 159 -2.32 -0.66 -11.57
C CYS A 159 -1.59 -0.05 -12.76
N SER A 160 -0.31 0.32 -12.57
CA SER A 160 0.52 0.86 -13.65
C SER A 160 0.84 -0.17 -14.73
N THR A 161 1.05 -1.44 -14.35
CA THR A 161 1.22 -2.55 -15.31
C THR A 161 -0.04 -2.74 -16.15
N ILE A 162 -1.22 -2.72 -15.53
CA ILE A 162 -2.49 -2.83 -16.28
C ILE A 162 -2.69 -1.59 -17.17
N LEU A 163 -2.41 -0.38 -16.67
CA LEU A 163 -2.47 0.83 -17.48
C LEU A 163 -1.54 0.80 -18.70
N ALA A 164 -0.37 0.17 -18.58
CA ALA A 164 0.58 0.06 -19.68
C ALA A 164 0.15 -0.93 -20.78
N THR A 165 -0.79 -1.85 -20.50
CA THR A 165 -1.34 -2.78 -21.50
C THR A 165 -2.55 -2.21 -22.24
N LYS A 166 -3.13 -1.11 -21.74
CA LYS A 166 -4.31 -0.46 -22.33
C LYS A 166 -3.93 0.46 -23.49
N SER A 167 -4.77 0.46 -24.53
CA SER A 167 -4.60 1.29 -25.73
C SER A 167 -5.65 2.39 -25.88
N GLU A 168 -6.80 2.25 -25.22
CA GLU A 168 -7.95 3.15 -25.34
C GLU A 168 -8.38 3.63 -23.95
N MET A 169 -8.99 4.82 -23.91
CA MET A 169 -9.56 5.38 -22.70
C MET A 169 -10.89 4.69 -22.41
N ASP A 170 -10.91 3.80 -21.42
CA ASP A 170 -12.10 3.12 -20.91
C ASP A 170 -12.36 3.44 -19.43
N ASP A 171 -13.48 2.97 -18.88
CA ASP A 171 -13.81 3.19 -17.47
C ASP A 171 -12.75 2.59 -16.52
N GLU A 172 -12.10 1.50 -16.93
CA GLU A 172 -11.04 0.85 -16.14
C GLU A 172 -9.80 1.74 -16.07
N VAL A 173 -9.38 2.38 -17.16
CA VAL A 173 -8.28 3.34 -17.20
C VAL A 173 -8.54 4.51 -16.25
N VAL A 174 -9.78 5.03 -16.20
CA VAL A 174 -10.14 6.10 -15.26
C VAL A 174 -9.98 5.63 -13.81
N MET A 175 -10.51 4.44 -13.49
CA MET A 175 -10.41 3.87 -12.14
C MET A 175 -8.96 3.55 -11.73
N LEU A 176 -8.15 3.04 -12.66
CA LEU A 176 -6.74 2.76 -12.44
C LEU A 176 -5.96 4.06 -12.18
N ASN A 177 -6.22 5.13 -12.94
CA ASN A 177 -5.61 6.44 -12.70
C ASN A 177 -5.97 6.99 -11.31
N ILE A 178 -7.22 6.80 -10.85
CA ILE A 178 -7.63 7.13 -9.48
C ILE A 178 -6.78 6.38 -8.45
N LEU A 179 -6.64 5.06 -8.60
CA LEU A 179 -5.86 4.23 -7.66
C LEU A 179 -4.36 4.57 -7.68
N VAL A 180 -3.81 4.88 -8.86
CA VAL A 180 -2.43 5.35 -9.03
C VAL A 180 -2.23 6.69 -8.35
N ALA A 181 -3.15 7.66 -8.50
CA ALA A 181 -3.05 8.95 -7.83
C ALA A 181 -3.11 8.79 -6.30
N ILE A 182 -4.01 7.97 -5.77
CA ILE A 182 -4.11 7.69 -4.33
C ILE A 182 -2.83 7.07 -3.79
N SER A 183 -2.35 6.00 -4.42
CA SER A 183 -1.16 5.28 -3.93
C SER A 183 0.13 6.08 -4.15
N GLY A 184 0.33 6.63 -5.34
CA GLY A 184 1.53 7.35 -5.73
C GLY A 184 1.62 8.75 -5.12
N VAL A 185 0.60 9.59 -5.32
CA VAL A 185 0.61 11.01 -4.93
C VAL A 185 0.21 11.17 -3.47
N TYR A 186 -1.00 10.73 -3.09
CA TYR A 186 -1.53 10.98 -1.74
C TYR A 186 -0.73 10.26 -0.66
N PHE A 187 -0.51 8.95 -0.81
CA PHE A 187 0.29 8.16 0.13
C PHE A 187 1.80 8.26 -0.12
N GLY A 188 2.25 8.99 -1.16
CA GLY A 188 3.65 9.25 -1.42
C GLY A 188 4.47 8.00 -1.77
N GLN A 189 3.87 7.02 -2.45
CA GLN A 189 4.52 5.74 -2.75
C GLN A 189 5.30 5.73 -4.08
N TYR A 190 5.36 6.84 -4.83
CA TYR A 190 6.29 6.96 -5.95
C TYR A 190 7.73 6.75 -5.47
N GLN A 191 8.47 5.96 -6.24
CA GLN A 191 9.87 5.66 -5.97
C GLN A 191 10.66 6.98 -5.94
N LYS A 192 11.38 7.25 -4.85
CA LYS A 192 12.35 8.35 -4.75
C LYS A 192 13.70 7.93 -5.31
#